data_AF-E9FY26-F1
#
_entry.id   AF-E9FY26-F1
#
_cell.length_a   1.000
_cell.length_b   1.000
_cell.length_c   1.000
_cell.angle_alpha   90.00
_cell.angle_beta   90.00
_cell.angle_gamma   90.00
#
_symmetry.space_group_name_H-M   'P 1'
#
loop_
_entity.id
_entity.type
_entity.pdbx_description
1 polymer ?
#
loop_
_entity_poly.entity_id
_entity_poly.type
_entity_poly.pdbx_seq_one_letter_code
_entity_poly.pdbx_strand_id
1 'polypeptide(L)'
;QPQTPRDVLCDRQLNVGWYRFTIQNRSAEMPTRCASVNYCGTQAPIWLRLDDGQRLPEALQQVQLTACSSWSRHHYDEEDDSGPVSEYADCCAMKYPVSVRNCSGYFVYRLQPTEACNMAYCAQLPPASGMPLPHIVACRP
;
A
#
# COMPACT_ATOMS: atom_id res chain seq x y z
N GLN A 1 11.14 11.91 -27.68
CA GLN A 1 9.73 11.88 -27.25
C GLN A 1 9.65 12.72 -25.96
N PRO A 2 8.86 13.81 -25.93
CA PRO A 2 8.84 14.71 -24.78
C PRO A 2 8.22 14.00 -23.58
N GLN A 3 8.89 14.10 -22.43
CA GLN A 3 8.47 13.52 -21.16
C GLN A 3 7.16 14.22 -20.73
N THR A 4 6.05 13.48 -20.65
CA THR A 4 4.84 13.98 -19.99
C THR A 4 5.17 14.32 -18.53
N PRO A 5 4.51 15.32 -17.91
CA PRO A 5 4.55 15.46 -16.46
C PRO A 5 4.26 14.09 -15.84
N ARG A 6 5.00 13.66 -14.83
CA ARG A 6 4.73 12.37 -14.18
C ARG A 6 3.31 12.41 -13.64
N ASP A 7 2.36 11.80 -14.35
CA ASP A 7 0.98 11.71 -13.92
C ASP A 7 0.97 10.97 -12.58
N VAL A 8 0.52 11.67 -11.53
CA VAL A 8 0.40 11.12 -10.19
C VAL A 8 -0.58 9.95 -10.25
N LEU A 9 -0.16 8.79 -9.74
CA LEU A 9 -1.02 7.61 -9.67
C LEU A 9 -2.26 7.90 -8.82
N CYS A 10 -3.41 7.45 -9.34
CA CYS A 10 -4.74 7.80 -8.86
C CYS A 10 -5.65 6.59 -8.81
N ASP A 11 -5.89 6.06 -7.61
CA ASP A 11 -6.75 4.89 -7.38
C ASP A 11 -8.19 5.27 -6.98
N ARG A 12 -8.56 6.55 -7.12
CA ARG A 12 -9.91 7.05 -6.80
C ARG A 12 -11.01 6.41 -7.66
N GLN A 13 -10.64 5.94 -8.85
CA GLN A 13 -11.56 5.28 -9.80
C GLN A 13 -11.54 3.75 -9.70
N LEU A 14 -10.85 3.19 -8.70
CA LEU A 14 -10.78 1.75 -8.49
C LEU A 14 -12.17 1.22 -8.08
N ASN A 15 -12.61 0.13 -8.70
CA ASN A 15 -13.83 -0.55 -8.25
C ASN A 15 -13.52 -1.38 -6.99
N VAL A 16 -14.52 -1.58 -6.13
CA VAL A 16 -14.33 -2.53 -5.02
C VAL A 16 -14.17 -3.94 -5.59
N GLY A 17 -13.08 -4.63 -5.25
CA GLY A 17 -12.79 -5.92 -5.86
C GLY A 17 -11.50 -6.55 -5.41
N TRP A 18 -11.20 -7.73 -5.93
CA TRP A 18 -9.96 -8.46 -5.68
C TRP A 18 -8.91 -8.09 -6.72
N TYR A 19 -7.76 -7.62 -6.24
CA TYR A 19 -6.65 -7.15 -7.07
C TYR A 19 -5.38 -7.91 -6.75
N ARG A 20 -4.54 -8.09 -7.78
CA ARG A 20 -3.17 -8.60 -7.68
C ARG A 20 -2.23 -7.52 -8.19
N PHE A 21 -1.22 -7.17 -7.40
CA PHE A 21 -0.17 -6.27 -7.86
C PHE A 21 0.86 -7.01 -8.71
N THR A 22 1.31 -6.36 -9.77
CA THR A 22 2.41 -6.84 -10.60
C THR A 22 3.38 -5.70 -10.91
N ILE A 23 4.69 -5.98 -10.87
CA ILE A 23 5.75 -5.06 -11.27
C ILE A 23 6.63 -5.82 -12.26
N GLN A 24 6.76 -5.31 -13.49
CA GLN A 24 7.53 -5.96 -14.56
C GLN A 24 7.17 -7.46 -14.72
N ASN A 25 5.86 -7.77 -14.76
CA ASN A 25 5.30 -9.13 -14.85
C ASN A 25 5.62 -10.09 -13.69
N ARG A 26 6.18 -9.59 -12.58
CA ARG A 26 6.40 -10.37 -11.36
C ARG A 26 5.32 -10.04 -10.33
N SER A 27 4.94 -11.03 -9.52
CA SER A 27 4.08 -10.81 -8.35
C SER A 27 4.70 -9.73 -7.45
N ALA A 28 3.91 -8.72 -7.12
CA ALA A 28 4.27 -7.68 -6.17
C ALA A 28 3.30 -7.73 -4.98
N GLU A 29 3.71 -7.13 -3.88
CA GLU A 29 2.97 -7.09 -2.62
C GLU A 29 2.90 -5.66 -2.08
N MET A 30 1.87 -5.36 -1.30
CA MET A 30 1.84 -4.10 -0.55
C MET A 30 2.96 -4.11 0.50
N PRO A 31 3.74 -3.01 0.64
CA PRO A 31 4.74 -2.92 1.68
C PRO A 31 4.08 -3.01 3.07
N THR A 32 4.73 -3.71 4.00
CA THR A 32 4.30 -3.81 5.41
C THR A 32 4.96 -2.78 6.32
N ARG A 33 5.83 -1.94 5.74
CA ARG A 33 6.48 -0.80 6.40
C ARG A 33 5.88 0.48 5.86
N CYS A 34 5.92 1.53 6.69
CA CYS A 34 5.47 2.85 6.30
C CYS A 34 6.13 3.30 4.99
N ALA A 35 5.31 3.56 3.98
CA ALA A 35 5.76 4.16 2.73
C ALA A 35 5.95 5.66 2.95
N SER A 36 7.09 6.22 2.55
CA SER A 36 7.32 7.67 2.67
C SER A 36 6.35 8.47 1.79
N VAL A 37 5.98 9.67 2.25
CA VAL A 37 5.18 10.63 1.44
C VAL A 37 5.87 10.88 0.09
N ASN A 38 5.09 11.10 -0.97
CA ASN A 38 5.57 11.30 -2.35
C ASN A 38 6.30 10.09 -2.97
N TYR A 39 6.10 8.89 -2.43
CA TYR A 39 6.64 7.65 -2.97
C TYR A 39 5.59 6.82 -3.70
N CYS A 40 6.02 5.74 -4.36
CA CYS A 40 5.15 4.85 -5.13
C CYS A 40 4.34 5.56 -6.22
N GLY A 41 4.87 6.67 -6.78
CA GLY A 41 4.23 7.42 -7.87
C GLY A 41 3.01 8.23 -7.46
N THR A 42 2.75 8.41 -6.16
CA THR A 42 1.63 9.18 -5.63
C THR A 42 2.08 10.12 -4.50
N GLN A 43 1.26 11.07 -4.08
CA GLN A 43 1.60 11.95 -2.94
C GLN A 43 1.33 11.27 -1.60
N ALA A 44 0.24 10.51 -1.52
CA ALA A 44 -0.20 9.81 -0.32
C ALA A 44 -0.25 8.30 -0.55
N PRO A 45 0.90 7.61 -0.46
CA PRO A 45 0.96 6.18 -0.69
C PRO A 45 0.22 5.42 0.40
N ILE A 46 -0.50 4.38 -0.01
CA ILE A 46 -1.23 3.48 0.87
C ILE A 46 -0.44 2.16 1.00
N TRP A 47 -0.08 1.80 2.23
CA TRP A 47 0.71 0.61 2.57
C TRP A 47 -0.06 -0.29 3.55
N LEU A 48 0.32 -1.55 3.68
CA LEU A 48 -0.40 -2.51 4.53
C LEU A 48 0.16 -2.47 5.96
N ARG A 49 -0.65 -2.07 6.94
CA ARG A 49 -0.25 -2.05 8.34
C ARG A 49 -0.45 -3.41 8.99
N LEU A 50 0.58 -3.87 9.71
CA LEU A 50 0.50 -5.00 10.62
C LEU A 50 0.59 -4.45 12.05
N ASP A 51 -0.50 -4.53 12.80
CA ASP A 51 -0.50 -4.22 14.23
C ASP A 51 0.14 -5.37 15.04
N ASP A 52 0.38 -5.15 16.33
CA ASP A 52 1.03 -6.14 17.20
C ASP A 52 0.32 -7.49 17.16
N GLY A 53 1.08 -8.55 16.87
CA GLY A 53 0.59 -9.92 16.74
C GLY A 53 -0.09 -10.24 15.41
N GLN A 54 -0.31 -9.27 14.52
CA GLN A 54 -0.78 -9.53 13.16
C GLN A 54 0.35 -10.00 12.25
N ARG A 55 -0.02 -10.84 11.28
CA ARG A 55 0.89 -11.39 10.29
C ARG A 55 0.19 -11.52 8.95
N LEU A 56 0.97 -11.52 7.88
CA LEU A 56 0.47 -11.87 6.56
C LEU A 56 -0.11 -13.30 6.57
N PRO A 57 -1.14 -13.57 5.75
CA PRO A 57 -1.77 -14.88 5.70
C PRO A 57 -0.78 -15.95 5.20
N GLU A 58 -0.83 -17.14 5.81
CA GLU A 58 -0.17 -18.32 5.25
C GLU A 58 -0.89 -18.78 3.98
N ALA A 59 -0.29 -19.73 3.25
CA ALA A 59 -0.85 -20.29 2.04
C ALA A 59 -2.34 -20.65 2.20
N LEU A 60 -3.17 -20.14 1.29
CA LEU A 60 -4.63 -20.31 1.22
C LEU A 60 -5.43 -19.66 2.35
N GLN A 61 -4.77 -19.02 3.31
CA GLN A 61 -5.46 -18.24 4.34
C GLN A 61 -5.86 -16.88 3.81
N GLN A 62 -6.93 -16.36 4.43
CA GLN A 62 -7.38 -14.99 4.29
C GLN A 62 -7.43 -14.34 5.67
N VAL A 63 -6.97 -13.10 5.76
CA VAL A 63 -7.01 -12.29 6.97
C VAL A 63 -7.57 -10.91 6.65
N GLN A 64 -8.19 -10.28 7.65
CA GLN A 64 -8.55 -8.86 7.58
C GLN A 64 -7.44 -8.04 8.21
N LEU A 65 -6.93 -7.07 7.45
CA LEU A 65 -5.87 -6.15 7.87
C LEU A 65 -6.31 -4.72 7.58
N THR A 66 -5.49 -3.77 8.02
CA THR A 66 -5.69 -2.34 7.72
C THR A 66 -4.59 -1.87 6.80
N ALA A 67 -4.94 -1.20 5.72
CA ALA A 67 -3.99 -0.39 4.96
C ALA A 67 -4.07 1.07 5.41
N CYS A 68 -2.95 1.77 5.36
CA CYS A 68 -2.78 3.13 5.89
C CYS A 68 -2.21 4.05 4.81
N SER A 69 -2.74 5.27 4.70
CA SER A 69 -2.11 6.31 3.88
C SER A 69 -1.06 7.08 4.68
N SER A 70 0.10 7.30 4.09
CA SER A 70 1.10 8.22 4.62
C SER A 70 0.79 9.65 4.19
N TRP A 71 0.86 10.60 5.12
CA TRP A 71 0.62 12.01 4.86
C TRP A 71 1.62 12.89 5.62
N SER A 72 2.02 14.02 5.04
CA SER A 72 2.86 14.98 5.75
C SER A 72 2.00 15.85 6.66
N ARG A 73 2.30 15.87 7.97
CA ARG A 73 1.72 16.85 8.89
C ARG A 73 2.72 17.97 9.15
N HIS A 74 2.23 19.19 9.00
CA HIS A 74 2.90 20.37 9.51
C HIS A 74 2.34 20.63 10.91
N HIS A 75 3.19 20.58 11.93
CA HIS A 75 2.85 21.13 13.23
C HIS A 75 3.13 22.64 13.18
N TYR A 76 2.08 23.43 13.39
CA TYR A 76 2.18 24.86 13.67
C TYR A 76 2.14 25.00 15.19
N ASP A 77 3.22 25.47 15.80
CA ASP A 77 3.19 25.87 17.19
C ASP A 77 2.53 27.26 17.23
N GLU A 78 1.28 27.34 17.69
CA GLU A 78 0.51 28.60 17.72
C GLU A 78 1.11 29.67 18.65
N GLU A 79 2.10 29.30 19.48
CA GLU A 79 2.80 30.20 20.42
C GLU A 79 4.12 30.79 19.89
N ASP A 80 4.60 30.40 18.69
CA ASP A 80 5.85 30.93 18.12
C ASP A 80 5.69 31.31 16.62
N ASP A 81 5.93 32.58 16.28
CA ASP A 81 5.84 33.16 14.92
C ASP A 81 7.00 32.71 14.00
N SER A 82 7.67 31.60 14.35
CA SER A 82 8.89 31.10 13.72
C SER A 82 8.63 30.14 12.54
N GLY A 83 7.37 29.83 12.25
CA GLY A 83 6.97 28.92 11.18
C GLY A 83 6.96 27.44 11.60
N PRO A 84 6.69 26.49 10.68
CA PRO A 84 6.54 25.08 11.04
C PRO A 84 7.86 24.48 11.55
N VAL A 85 7.84 23.99 12.79
CA VAL A 85 9.04 23.55 13.53
C VAL A 85 9.44 22.10 13.19
N SER A 86 8.51 21.28 12.68
CA SER A 86 8.83 19.94 12.18
C SER A 86 7.85 19.42 11.12
N GLU A 87 8.40 18.87 10.04
CA GLU A 87 7.65 18.04 9.08
C GLU A 87 7.82 16.58 9.49
N TYR A 88 6.80 16.02 10.11
CA TYR A 88 6.76 14.59 10.42
C TYR A 88 5.66 13.92 9.60
N ALA A 89 5.99 12.78 8.99
CA ALA A 89 5.03 12.00 8.23
C ALA A 89 4.14 11.19 9.19
N ASP A 90 2.84 11.50 9.22
CA ASP A 90 1.87 10.56 9.78
C ASP A 90 1.72 9.38 8.82
N CYS A 91 2.33 8.26 9.21
CA CYS A 91 2.29 7.01 8.47
C CYS A 91 0.89 6.37 8.38
N CYS A 92 -0.09 6.79 9.18
CA CYS A 92 -1.44 6.24 9.10
C CYS A 92 -2.52 7.32 9.31
N ALA A 93 -2.47 8.35 8.46
CA ALA A 93 -3.42 9.45 8.47
C ALA A 93 -4.85 9.02 8.09
N MET A 94 -4.99 8.09 7.14
CA MET A 94 -6.26 7.46 6.77
C MET A 94 -6.13 5.95 6.76
N LYS A 95 -7.23 5.26 7.09
CA LYS A 95 -7.30 3.79 7.22
C LYS A 95 -8.26 3.20 6.20
N TYR A 96 -7.85 2.09 5.61
CA TYR A 96 -8.60 1.33 4.62
C TYR A 96 -8.70 -0.12 5.10
N PRO A 97 -9.90 -0.67 5.35
CA PRO A 97 -10.03 -2.10 5.64
C PRO A 97 -9.68 -2.90 4.37
N VAL A 98 -8.82 -3.91 4.50
CA VAL A 98 -8.38 -4.73 3.37
C VAL A 98 -8.41 -6.20 3.76
N SER A 99 -9.07 -7.01 2.93
CA SER A 99 -8.94 -8.47 3.00
C SER A 99 -7.73 -8.91 2.20
N VAL A 100 -6.81 -9.64 2.83
CA VAL A 100 -5.60 -10.16 2.18
C VAL A 100 -5.69 -11.67 2.14
N ARG A 101 -5.46 -12.25 0.97
CA ARG A 101 -5.41 -13.72 0.79
C ARG A 101 -4.11 -14.14 0.13
N ASN A 102 -3.48 -15.18 0.64
CA ASN A 102 -2.27 -15.76 0.06
C ASN A 102 -2.65 -16.90 -0.91
N CYS A 103 -2.34 -16.72 -2.18
CA CYS A 103 -2.62 -17.67 -3.25
C CYS A 103 -1.43 -18.62 -3.52
N SER A 104 -0.63 -18.92 -2.50
CA SER A 104 0.54 -19.80 -2.59
C SER A 104 1.56 -19.34 -3.64
N GLY A 105 2.08 -18.12 -3.48
CA GLY A 105 3.10 -17.51 -4.35
C GLY A 105 2.82 -16.07 -4.76
N TYR A 106 1.64 -15.56 -4.43
CA TYR A 106 1.27 -14.14 -4.54
C TYR A 106 0.11 -13.82 -3.59
N PHE A 107 -0.03 -12.55 -3.26
CA PHE A 107 -1.19 -12.07 -2.51
C PHE A 107 -2.22 -11.45 -3.44
N VAL A 108 -3.49 -11.62 -3.08
CA VAL A 108 -4.59 -10.82 -3.60
C VAL A 108 -5.20 -10.00 -2.48
N TYR A 109 -5.64 -8.80 -2.83
CA TYR A 109 -6.11 -7.79 -1.91
C TYR A 109 -7.50 -7.35 -2.33
N ARG A 110 -8.46 -7.36 -1.39
CA ARG A 110 -9.77 -6.78 -1.63
C ARG A 110 -9.69 -5.28 -1.35
N LEU A 111 -9.55 -4.50 -2.41
CA LEU A 111 -9.32 -3.05 -2.34
C LEU A 111 -10.62 -2.28 -2.59
N GLN A 112 -10.60 -0.99 -2.25
CA GLN A 112 -11.69 -0.04 -2.47
C GLN A 112 -11.14 1.25 -3.08
N PRO A 113 -11.96 2.09 -3.74
CA PRO A 113 -11.50 3.37 -4.25
C PRO A 113 -10.93 4.26 -3.14
N THR A 114 -9.91 5.04 -3.47
CA THR A 114 -9.31 6.03 -2.55
C THR A 114 -10.15 7.30 -2.47
N GLU A 115 -10.01 8.05 -1.36
CA GLU A 115 -10.77 9.29 -1.13
C GLU A 115 -10.37 10.42 -2.12
N ALA A 116 -9.09 10.45 -2.52
CA ALA A 116 -8.54 11.48 -3.40
C ALA A 116 -7.61 10.89 -4.47
N CYS A 117 -7.42 11.67 -5.54
CA CYS A 117 -6.67 11.22 -6.73
C CYS A 117 -5.15 11.25 -6.54
N ASN A 118 -4.66 12.00 -5.56
CA ASN A 118 -3.26 11.99 -5.15
C ASN A 118 -2.94 10.88 -4.13
N MET A 119 -3.78 9.84 -4.08
CA MET A 119 -3.60 8.64 -3.26
C MET A 119 -3.60 7.40 -4.15
N ALA A 120 -2.73 6.44 -3.85
CA ALA A 120 -2.66 5.17 -4.54
C ALA A 120 -2.10 4.06 -3.64
N TYR A 121 -2.53 2.82 -3.87
CA TYR A 121 -2.00 1.64 -3.21
C TYR A 121 -0.58 1.35 -3.70
N CYS A 122 0.37 1.36 -2.76
CA CYS A 122 1.76 1.06 -3.07
C CYS A 122 1.98 -0.44 -3.27
N ALA A 123 2.89 -0.78 -4.16
CA ALA A 123 3.38 -2.13 -4.36
C ALA A 123 4.91 -2.16 -4.41
N GLN A 124 5.49 -3.24 -3.92
CA GLN A 124 6.91 -3.54 -3.98
C GLN A 124 7.13 -4.99 -4.42
N LEU A 125 8.30 -5.29 -4.97
CA LEU A 125 8.71 -6.67 -5.18
C LEU A 125 8.98 -7.31 -3.81
N PRO A 126 8.51 -8.54 -3.56
CA PRO A 126 8.85 -9.25 -2.34
C PRO A 126 10.37 -9.44 -2.25
N PRO A 127 10.95 -9.48 -1.03
CA PRO A 127 12.36 -9.82 -0.86
C PRO A 127 12.63 -11.16 -1.55
N ALA A 128 13.84 -11.32 -2.08
CA ALA A 128 14.27 -12.56 -2.74
C ALA A 128 14.40 -13.69 -1.70
N SER A 129 13.27 -14.25 -1.26
CA SER A 129 13.22 -15.52 -0.56
C SER A 129 13.34 -16.63 -1.60
N GLY A 130 14.14 -17.65 -1.29
CA GLY A 130 14.29 -18.83 -2.15
C GLY A 130 12.91 -19.34 -2.56
N MET A 131 12.67 -19.37 -3.86
CA MET A 131 11.36 -19.64 -4.44
C MET A 131 10.92 -21.04 -3.98
N PRO A 132 9.85 -21.19 -3.18
CA PRO A 132 9.33 -22.51 -2.86
C PRO A 132 8.92 -23.21 -4.15
N LEU A 133 9.13 -24.53 -4.21
CA LEU A 133 8.80 -25.36 -5.38
C LEU A 133 7.37 -25.08 -5.85
N PRO A 134 7.10 -25.09 -7.17
CA PRO A 134 5.78 -24.80 -7.70
C PRO A 134 4.78 -25.88 -7.25
N HIS A 135 3.83 -25.49 -6.40
CA HIS A 135 2.64 -26.28 -6.10
C HIS A 135 1.44 -25.63 -6.80
N ILE A 136 0.76 -26.38 -7.66
CA ILE A 136 -0.48 -25.91 -8.30
C ILE A 136 -1.58 -25.91 -7.24
N VAL A 137 -1.91 -24.72 -6.73
CA VAL A 137 -3.09 -24.55 -5.88
C VAL A 137 -3.98 -23.48 -6.50
N ALA A 138 -5.23 -23.86 -6.80
CA ALA A 138 -6.21 -22.94 -7.33
C ALA A 138 -6.59 -21.90 -6.26
N CYS A 139 -6.29 -20.62 -6.51
CA CYS A 139 -6.80 -19.54 -5.69
C CYS A 139 -8.19 -19.15 -6.21
N ARG A 140 -9.23 -19.46 -5.45
CA ARG A 140 -10.57 -18.91 -5.70
C ARG A 140 -10.73 -17.66 -4.84
N PRO A 141 -11.08 -16.49 -5.39
CA PRO A 141 -11.47 -15.31 -4.61
C PRO A 141 -12.57 -15.63 -3.59
#